data_AF-A0A3D5N7X9-F1
#
_entry.id   AF-A0A3D5N7X9-F1
#
_cell.length_a   1.000
_cell.length_b   1.000
_cell.length_c   1.000
_cell.angle_alpha   90.00
_cell.angle_beta   90.00
_cell.angle_gamma   90.00
#
_symmetry.space_group_name_H-M   'P 1'
#
loop_
_entity.id
_entity.type
_entity.pdbx_description
1 polymer ?
#
loop_
_entity_poly.entity_id
_entity_poly.type
_entity_poly.pdbx_seq_one_letter_code
_entity_poly.pdbx_strand_id
1 'polypeptide(L)'
;MTDPLKLASEFPSADYAAWRTLAEEALKGASFEKKLVTKTLDGFALQPLYTKGDQDADTRLIHDVLSASVEPRETVTGWDIRQLHAHPDPIVTNAAILDDLENGATSILLKLDAAARKGREISSGEVGVDGIAIHCLADLECALSDVYTNLATIALDGGAAAIPAAAMLAARMSDEDGANEAAPAFNIDPIGTLASTGSLPCSTDDALRQTANISAELIDLFPMGTAISVNGAPYYNAGATDGQELACLLASGVAYLRALTDTGMAVDQAAGAMAFNVAIGTDFFAGIAKLRALRLMWTRILAASGAEDASISINAVSAEMA
;
A
#
# COMPACT_ATOMS: atom_id res chain seq x y z
N MET A 1 14.21 -41.90 9.44
CA MET A 1 13.60 -42.40 8.19
C MET A 1 12.11 -42.49 8.41
N THR A 2 11.39 -41.44 8.05
CA THR A 2 9.93 -41.37 8.12
C THR A 2 9.35 -42.01 6.86
N ASP A 3 8.55 -43.07 7.06
CA ASP A 3 7.83 -43.81 6.03
C ASP A 3 6.92 -42.85 5.23
N PRO A 4 7.08 -42.68 3.91
CA PRO A 4 6.28 -41.73 3.15
C PRO A 4 4.83 -42.23 3.08
N LEU A 5 3.92 -41.44 3.68
CA LEU A 5 2.46 -41.56 3.66
C LEU A 5 1.88 -42.54 2.62
N LYS A 6 1.56 -43.77 3.05
CA LYS A 6 0.91 -44.85 2.28
C LYS A 6 -0.49 -44.52 1.72
N LEU A 7 -1.09 -43.40 2.10
CA LEU A 7 -2.43 -43.00 1.65
C LEU A 7 -2.49 -42.71 0.14
N ALA A 8 -1.39 -42.28 -0.48
CA ALA A 8 -1.38 -41.96 -1.91
C ALA A 8 -0.99 -43.14 -2.81
N SER A 9 -0.38 -44.21 -2.26
CA SER A 9 0.14 -45.33 -3.05
C SER A 9 -0.93 -46.29 -3.61
N GLU A 10 -2.17 -46.17 -3.14
CA GLU A 10 -3.31 -46.96 -3.64
C GLU A 10 -3.96 -46.36 -4.89
N PHE A 11 -3.62 -45.11 -5.24
CA PHE A 11 -4.11 -44.46 -6.45
C PHE A 11 -3.08 -44.59 -7.58
N PRO A 12 -3.51 -44.90 -8.82
CA PRO A 12 -2.60 -44.89 -9.97
C PRO A 12 -2.01 -43.49 -10.16
N SER A 13 -0.74 -43.42 -10.58
CA SER A 13 -0.09 -42.14 -10.86
C SER A 13 -0.82 -41.43 -12.00
N ALA A 14 -1.45 -40.29 -11.68
CA ALA A 14 -2.07 -39.43 -12.68
C ALA A 14 -1.04 -38.40 -13.17
N ASP A 15 -0.88 -38.29 -14.48
CA ASP A 15 -0.12 -37.22 -15.12
C ASP A 15 -1.06 -36.19 -15.78
N TYR A 16 -0.49 -35.07 -16.19
CA TYR A 16 -1.26 -33.99 -16.82
C TYR A 16 -1.97 -34.46 -18.10
N ALA A 17 -1.35 -35.37 -18.86
CA ALA A 17 -1.93 -35.88 -20.11
C ALA A 17 -3.20 -36.70 -19.84
N ALA A 18 -3.17 -37.59 -18.85
CA ALA A 18 -4.33 -38.36 -18.42
C ALA A 18 -5.46 -37.45 -17.92
N TRP A 19 -5.12 -36.44 -17.12
CA TRP A 19 -6.09 -35.43 -16.69
C TRP A 19 -6.68 -34.65 -17.87
N ARG A 20 -5.85 -34.27 -18.85
CA ARG A 20 -6.27 -33.49 -20.03
C ARG A 20 -7.28 -34.27 -20.87
N THR A 21 -7.06 -35.56 -21.11
CA THR A 21 -8.02 -36.42 -21.82
C THR A 21 -9.36 -36.45 -21.10
N LEU A 22 -9.37 -36.66 -19.78
CA LEU A 22 -10.62 -36.68 -19.00
C LEU A 22 -11.35 -35.34 -19.03
N ALA A 23 -10.62 -34.22 -18.97
CA ALA A 23 -11.19 -32.89 -19.07
C ALA A 23 -11.83 -32.66 -20.44
N GLU A 24 -11.18 -33.06 -21.53
CA GLU A 24 -11.72 -32.93 -22.90
C GLU A 24 -12.94 -33.83 -23.14
N GLU A 25 -12.94 -35.05 -22.61
CA GLU A 25 -14.11 -35.93 -22.64
C GLU A 25 -15.31 -35.29 -21.92
N ALA A 26 -15.08 -34.70 -20.74
CA ALA A 26 -16.12 -34.02 -19.97
C ALA A 26 -16.71 -32.80 -20.70
N LEU A 27 -15.94 -32.17 -21.58
CA LEU A 27 -16.38 -31.03 -22.40
C LEU A 27 -17.30 -31.43 -23.57
N LYS A 28 -17.47 -32.73 -23.86
CA LYS A 28 -18.39 -33.26 -24.89
C LYS A 28 -18.22 -32.57 -26.26
N GLY A 29 -16.97 -32.37 -26.68
CA GLY A 29 -16.61 -31.73 -27.95
C GLY A 29 -16.52 -30.20 -27.92
N ALA A 30 -16.77 -29.55 -26.79
CA ALA A 30 -16.45 -28.13 -26.64
C ALA A 30 -14.93 -27.92 -26.54
N SER A 31 -14.44 -26.79 -27.07
CA SER A 31 -13.01 -26.44 -27.01
C SER A 31 -12.57 -26.17 -25.56
N PHE A 32 -11.49 -26.83 -25.14
CA PHE A 32 -10.85 -26.65 -23.85
C PHE A 32 -10.41 -25.20 -23.64
N GLU A 33 -9.73 -24.62 -24.62
CA GLU A 33 -9.16 -23.27 -24.56
C GLU A 33 -10.25 -22.20 -24.43
N LYS A 34 -11.44 -22.46 -24.97
CA LYS A 34 -12.58 -21.54 -24.86
C LYS A 34 -13.40 -21.74 -23.58
N LYS A 35 -13.30 -22.90 -22.92
CA LYS A 35 -14.17 -23.27 -21.80
C LYS A 35 -13.48 -23.30 -20.45
N LEU A 36 -12.20 -23.65 -20.41
CA LEU A 36 -11.45 -23.90 -19.18
C LEU A 36 -10.25 -22.96 -19.00
N VAL A 37 -9.77 -22.32 -20.06
CA VAL A 37 -8.70 -21.32 -19.96
C VAL A 37 -9.33 -19.94 -19.80
N THR A 38 -9.03 -19.27 -18.70
CA THR A 38 -9.50 -17.91 -18.44
C THR A 38 -8.44 -16.93 -18.91
N LYS A 39 -8.81 -15.99 -19.80
CA LYS A 39 -7.92 -14.88 -20.16
C LYS A 39 -8.17 -13.71 -19.21
N THR A 40 -7.13 -13.27 -18.51
CA THR A 40 -7.19 -12.07 -17.67
C THR A 40 -7.23 -10.81 -18.53
N LEU A 41 -7.60 -9.68 -17.92
CA LEU A 41 -7.57 -8.38 -18.59
C LEU A 41 -6.14 -7.97 -19.01
N ASP A 42 -5.14 -8.39 -18.23
CA ASP A 42 -3.71 -8.23 -18.55
C ASP A 42 -3.20 -9.21 -19.63
N GLY A 43 -4.07 -10.06 -20.18
CA GLY A 43 -3.73 -10.97 -21.27
C GLY A 43 -3.06 -12.28 -20.84
N PHE A 44 -2.98 -12.57 -19.53
CA PHE A 44 -2.49 -13.85 -19.03
C PHE A 44 -3.53 -14.96 -19.27
N ALA A 45 -3.07 -16.15 -19.67
CA ALA A 45 -3.91 -17.32 -19.86
C ALA A 45 -3.85 -18.21 -18.61
N LEU A 46 -4.85 -18.08 -17.74
CA LEU A 46 -4.95 -18.90 -16.53
C LEU A 46 -5.38 -20.31 -16.91
N GLN A 47 -4.50 -21.27 -16.61
CA GLN A 47 -4.79 -22.69 -16.79
C GLN A 47 -5.72 -23.19 -15.68
N PRO A 48 -6.65 -24.11 -15.99
CA PRO A 48 -7.53 -24.72 -14.99
C PRO A 48 -6.79 -25.68 -14.05
N LEU A 49 -5.56 -26.08 -14.38
CA LEU A 49 -4.69 -26.91 -13.55
C LEU A 49 -3.23 -26.49 -13.76
N TYR A 50 -2.54 -26.22 -12.66
CA TYR A 50 -1.10 -26.02 -12.61
C TYR A 50 -0.43 -27.18 -11.85
N THR A 51 0.77 -27.53 -12.28
CA THR A 51 1.57 -28.66 -11.80
C THR A 51 2.99 -28.20 -11.49
N LYS A 52 3.82 -29.11 -10.96
CA LYS A 52 5.25 -28.85 -10.77
C LYS A 52 5.97 -28.49 -12.08
N GLY A 53 5.48 -28.96 -13.23
CA GLY A 53 6.04 -28.65 -14.55
C GLY A 53 5.89 -27.18 -14.94
N ASP A 54 4.94 -26.47 -14.33
CA ASP A 54 4.66 -25.06 -14.62
C ASP A 54 5.53 -24.11 -13.80
N GLN A 55 6.38 -24.63 -12.89
CA GLN A 55 7.33 -23.82 -12.14
C GLN A 55 8.62 -23.59 -12.94
N ASP A 56 8.92 -22.33 -13.24
CA ASP A 56 10.18 -21.89 -13.83
C ASP A 56 11.14 -21.26 -12.79
N ALA A 57 12.28 -20.74 -13.26
CA ALA A 57 13.28 -20.10 -12.41
C ALA A 57 12.76 -18.80 -11.78
N ASP A 58 11.96 -18.01 -12.50
CA ASP A 58 11.40 -16.74 -11.99
C ASP A 58 10.35 -16.99 -10.90
N THR A 59 9.52 -18.02 -11.06
CA THR A 59 8.54 -18.43 -10.06
C THR A 59 9.22 -18.83 -8.74
N ARG A 60 10.39 -19.46 -8.81
CA ARG A 60 11.20 -19.80 -7.62
C ARG A 60 11.80 -18.56 -6.96
N LEU A 61 12.30 -17.61 -7.75
CA LEU A 61 12.86 -16.36 -7.23
C LEU A 61 11.84 -15.57 -6.40
N ILE A 62 10.56 -15.55 -6.80
CA ILE A 62 9.50 -14.92 -6.00
C ILE A 62 9.42 -15.55 -4.60
N HIS A 63 9.58 -16.87 -4.48
CA HIS A 63 9.58 -17.53 -3.17
C HIS A 63 10.80 -17.12 -2.33
N ASP A 64 11.98 -17.05 -2.93
CA ASP A 64 13.21 -16.66 -2.23
C ASP A 64 13.12 -15.22 -1.70
N VAL A 65 12.64 -14.27 -2.53
CA VAL A 65 12.44 -12.87 -2.11
C VAL A 65 11.43 -12.79 -0.97
N LEU A 66 10.31 -13.51 -1.06
CA LEU A 66 9.28 -13.46 -0.01
C LEU A 66 9.71 -14.10 1.30
N SER A 67 10.53 -15.14 1.25
CA SER A 67 11.09 -15.76 2.46
C SER A 67 12.16 -14.90 3.13
N ALA A 68 12.81 -14.00 2.39
CA ALA A 68 13.78 -13.04 2.94
C ALA A 68 13.10 -11.79 3.53
N SER A 69 11.95 -11.37 3.00
CA SER A 69 11.28 -10.12 3.39
C SER A 69 10.34 -10.22 4.61
N VAL A 70 10.07 -11.41 5.15
CA VAL A 70 9.19 -11.56 6.33
C VAL A 70 10.04 -11.67 7.59
N GLU A 71 10.16 -10.55 8.31
CA GLU A 71 10.65 -10.55 9.69
C GLU A 71 9.79 -11.52 10.53
N PRO A 72 10.38 -12.47 11.27
CA PRO A 72 9.63 -13.44 12.09
C PRO A 72 8.64 -12.78 13.06
N ARG A 73 8.87 -11.51 13.41
CA ARG A 73 8.03 -10.72 14.32
C ARG A 73 6.60 -10.53 13.79
N GLU A 74 6.42 -10.32 12.48
CA GLU A 74 5.09 -10.17 11.87
C GLU A 74 4.25 -11.45 12.00
N THR A 75 4.88 -12.62 12.08
CA THR A 75 4.15 -13.89 12.28
C THR A 75 3.57 -14.05 13.68
N VAL A 76 4.07 -13.29 14.67
CA VAL A 76 3.64 -13.37 16.08
C VAL A 76 2.61 -12.30 16.41
N THR A 77 2.76 -11.08 15.89
CA THR A 77 1.84 -9.95 16.16
C THR A 77 0.74 -9.79 15.11
N GLY A 78 0.87 -10.43 13.95
CA GLY A 78 -0.03 -10.19 12.81
C GLY A 78 0.32 -8.91 12.05
N TRP A 79 -0.51 -8.57 11.06
CA TRP A 79 -0.40 -7.31 10.31
C TRP A 79 -0.96 -6.12 11.09
N ASP A 80 -0.52 -4.91 10.75
CA ASP A 80 -1.10 -3.66 11.22
C ASP A 80 -2.56 -3.54 10.75
N ILE A 81 -3.49 -3.36 11.68
CA ILE A 81 -4.90 -3.06 11.43
C ILE A 81 -5.07 -1.54 11.53
N ARG A 82 -5.07 -0.89 10.37
CA ARG A 82 -5.25 0.56 10.25
C ARG A 82 -6.69 0.94 9.95
N GLN A 83 -7.36 1.63 10.88
CA GLN A 83 -8.74 2.08 10.68
C GLN A 83 -8.82 3.48 10.08
N LEU A 84 -9.74 3.65 9.12
CA LEU A 84 -10.01 4.94 8.49
C LEU A 84 -11.03 5.74 9.31
N HIS A 85 -10.66 6.96 9.70
CA HIS A 85 -11.57 7.91 10.34
C HIS A 85 -11.78 9.14 9.44
N ALA A 86 -13.05 9.46 9.22
CA ALA A 86 -13.48 10.49 8.25
C ALA A 86 -14.70 11.29 8.71
N HIS A 87 -15.11 11.19 9.99
CA HIS A 87 -16.24 11.95 10.50
C HIS A 87 -15.90 13.45 10.52
N PRO A 88 -16.80 14.36 10.10
CA PRO A 88 -16.51 15.79 9.98
C PRO A 88 -16.04 16.46 11.27
N ASP A 89 -16.66 16.08 12.40
CA ASP A 89 -16.39 16.64 13.72
C ASP A 89 -15.16 15.95 14.37
N PRO A 90 -14.08 16.68 14.69
CA PRO A 90 -12.91 16.15 15.38
C PRO A 90 -13.22 15.49 16.73
N ILE A 91 -14.19 15.98 17.49
CA ILE A 91 -14.56 15.42 18.80
C ILE A 91 -15.19 14.04 18.63
N VAL A 92 -16.13 13.92 17.69
CA VAL A 92 -16.78 12.63 17.38
C VAL A 92 -15.76 11.66 16.78
N THR A 93 -14.85 12.16 15.96
CA THR A 93 -13.74 11.38 15.39
C THR A 93 -12.84 10.82 16.48
N ASN A 94 -12.46 11.64 17.47
CA ASN A 94 -11.62 11.23 18.59
C ASN A 94 -12.27 10.09 19.40
N ALA A 95 -13.56 10.21 19.72
CA ALA A 95 -14.29 9.15 20.42
C ALA A 95 -14.27 7.82 19.64
N ALA A 96 -14.40 7.86 18.31
CA ALA A 96 -14.32 6.67 17.47
C ALA A 96 -12.89 6.11 17.38
N ILE A 97 -11.87 6.97 17.33
CA ILE A 97 -10.46 6.56 17.37
C ILE A 97 -10.15 5.78 18.65
N LEU A 98 -10.55 6.31 19.81
CA LEU A 98 -10.31 5.66 21.08
C LEU A 98 -11.04 4.31 21.17
N ASP A 99 -12.30 4.25 20.73
CA ASP A 99 -13.07 3.00 20.69
C ASP A 99 -12.39 1.93 19.82
N ASP A 100 -11.94 2.29 18.61
CA ASP A 100 -11.25 1.34 17.71
C ASP A 100 -9.90 0.87 18.28
N LEU A 101 -9.10 1.78 18.85
CA LEU A 101 -7.81 1.45 19.47
C LEU A 101 -7.99 0.56 20.72
N GLU A 102 -9.02 0.80 21.53
CA GLU A 102 -9.36 -0.03 22.69
C GLU A 102 -9.90 -1.43 22.29
N ASN A 103 -10.41 -1.57 21.06
CA ASN A 103 -10.99 -2.82 20.54
C ASN A 103 -10.12 -3.53 19.48
N GLY A 104 -8.85 -3.15 19.36
CA GLY A 104 -7.82 -3.94 18.65
C GLY A 104 -7.35 -3.38 17.31
N ALA A 105 -7.75 -2.18 16.91
CA ALA A 105 -7.00 -1.44 15.89
C ALA A 105 -5.59 -1.12 16.40
N THR A 106 -4.59 -1.22 15.54
CA THR A 106 -3.18 -0.95 15.90
C THR A 106 -2.69 0.40 15.40
N SER A 107 -3.39 0.98 14.43
CA SER A 107 -3.11 2.31 13.90
C SER A 107 -4.36 2.97 13.32
N ILE A 108 -4.26 4.26 13.02
CA ILE A 108 -5.36 5.04 12.45
C ILE A 108 -4.93 5.78 11.19
N LEU A 109 -5.90 6.05 10.31
CA LEU A 109 -5.78 6.89 9.14
C LEU A 109 -6.79 8.04 9.24
N LEU A 110 -6.29 9.27 9.36
CA LEU A 110 -7.09 10.48 9.38
C LEU A 110 -7.30 10.98 7.96
N LYS A 111 -8.52 10.87 7.44
CA LYS A 111 -8.90 11.45 6.14
C LYS A 111 -9.37 12.87 6.33
N LEU A 112 -8.59 13.82 5.84
CA LEU A 112 -8.97 15.23 5.85
C LEU A 112 -10.13 15.45 4.88
N ASP A 113 -10.89 16.52 5.13
CA ASP A 113 -12.02 16.87 4.29
C ASP A 113 -11.65 17.15 2.82
N ALA A 114 -12.67 17.13 1.97
CA ALA A 114 -12.51 17.30 0.54
C ALA A 114 -11.92 18.67 0.16
N ALA A 115 -12.12 19.72 0.96
CA ALA A 115 -11.55 21.04 0.69
C ALA A 115 -10.02 20.99 0.84
N ALA A 116 -9.53 20.46 1.96
CA ALA A 116 -8.11 20.26 2.22
C ALA A 116 -7.47 19.34 1.16
N ARG A 117 -8.07 18.18 0.90
CA ARG A 117 -7.53 17.21 -0.08
C ARG A 117 -7.50 17.74 -1.51
N LYS A 118 -8.32 18.74 -1.85
CA LYS A 118 -8.30 19.44 -3.15
C LYS A 118 -7.48 20.73 -3.16
N GLY A 119 -6.86 21.10 -2.02
CA GLY A 119 -6.04 22.30 -1.90
C GLY A 119 -6.86 23.59 -2.03
N ARG A 120 -8.13 23.55 -1.59
CA ARG A 120 -9.05 24.69 -1.64
C ARG A 120 -9.04 25.45 -0.32
N GLU A 121 -9.35 26.74 -0.40
CA GLU A 121 -9.61 27.52 0.80
C GLU A 121 -10.85 26.99 1.54
N ILE A 122 -10.87 27.23 2.85
CA ILE A 122 -11.97 26.89 3.74
C ILE A 122 -13.19 27.73 3.34
N SER A 123 -14.01 27.20 2.44
CA SER A 123 -15.34 27.75 2.17
C SER A 123 -16.34 27.07 3.08
N SER A 124 -17.25 27.83 3.69
CA SER A 124 -18.21 27.31 4.67
C SER A 124 -19.11 26.17 4.19
N GLY A 125 -19.12 25.87 2.88
CA GLY A 125 -19.91 24.80 2.27
C GLY A 125 -19.18 23.48 2.02
N GLU A 126 -17.84 23.45 2.08
CA GLU A 126 -17.05 22.21 1.84
C GLU A 126 -16.35 21.69 3.11
N VAL A 127 -16.42 22.44 4.23
CA VAL A 127 -15.88 22.02 5.53
C VAL A 127 -16.52 20.71 5.99
N GLY A 128 -15.69 19.72 6.31
CA GLY A 128 -16.13 18.42 6.81
C GLY A 128 -16.84 17.55 5.76
N VAL A 129 -16.80 17.92 4.48
CA VAL A 129 -17.35 17.07 3.41
C VAL A 129 -16.35 15.95 3.11
N ASP A 130 -16.78 14.69 3.22
CA ASP A 130 -15.97 13.49 2.92
C ASP A 130 -14.60 13.47 3.65
N GLY A 131 -14.61 13.84 4.94
CA GLY A 131 -13.45 13.78 5.81
C GLY A 131 -13.58 14.69 7.03
N ILE A 132 -12.57 14.62 7.90
CA ILE A 132 -12.47 15.38 9.15
C ILE A 132 -12.11 16.84 8.83
N ALA A 133 -12.80 17.78 9.47
CA ALA A 133 -12.50 19.21 9.37
C ALA A 133 -11.28 19.58 10.23
N ILE A 134 -10.08 19.22 9.77
CA ILE A 134 -8.80 19.60 10.40
C ILE A 134 -8.19 20.75 9.60
N HIS A 135 -8.23 21.95 10.16
CA HIS A 135 -7.75 23.17 9.49
C HIS A 135 -6.65 23.91 10.26
N CYS A 136 -6.47 23.55 11.52
CA CYS A 136 -5.38 24.05 12.34
C CYS A 136 -4.89 22.98 13.33
N LEU A 137 -3.81 23.30 14.04
CA LEU A 137 -3.23 22.41 15.06
C LEU A 137 -4.24 22.07 16.17
N ALA A 138 -5.08 23.02 16.59
CA ALA A 138 -6.08 22.78 17.63
C ALA A 138 -7.15 21.76 17.21
N ASP A 139 -7.51 21.71 15.93
CA ASP A 139 -8.45 20.70 15.41
C ASP A 139 -7.81 19.31 15.44
N LEU A 140 -6.52 19.22 15.07
CA LEU A 140 -5.76 17.98 15.12
C LEU A 140 -5.56 17.49 16.57
N GLU A 141 -5.24 18.40 17.48
CA GLU A 141 -5.18 18.12 18.93
C GLU A 141 -6.50 17.59 19.45
N CYS A 142 -7.61 18.15 18.99
CA CYS A 142 -8.94 17.68 19.35
C CYS A 142 -9.22 16.27 18.82
N ALA A 143 -8.87 15.98 17.56
CA ALA A 143 -9.02 14.65 16.96
C ALA A 143 -8.14 13.59 17.64
N LEU A 144 -6.99 13.98 18.17
CA LEU A 144 -5.98 13.09 18.77
C LEU A 144 -5.88 13.23 20.30
N SER A 145 -6.91 13.78 20.96
CA SER A 145 -6.94 13.85 22.42
C SER A 145 -6.82 12.45 23.02
N ASP A 146 -5.94 12.31 24.02
CA ASP A 146 -5.68 11.04 24.72
C ASP A 146 -5.18 9.88 23.83
N VAL A 147 -4.74 10.16 22.60
CA VAL A 147 -4.12 9.19 21.71
C VAL A 147 -2.60 9.21 21.90
N TYR A 148 -2.02 8.07 22.30
CA TYR A 148 -0.57 7.91 22.45
C TYR A 148 0.11 7.65 21.10
N THR A 149 0.71 8.68 20.51
CA THR A 149 1.26 8.60 19.14
C THR A 149 2.54 7.75 19.02
N ASN A 150 3.19 7.47 20.14
CA ASN A 150 4.32 6.53 20.22
C ASN A 150 3.86 5.05 20.27
N LEU A 151 2.57 4.79 20.55
CA LEU A 151 2.01 3.43 20.58
C LEU A 151 1.20 3.11 19.33
N ALA A 152 0.41 4.07 18.85
CA ALA A 152 -0.43 3.91 17.65
C ALA A 152 0.12 4.78 16.51
N THR A 153 0.38 4.15 15.37
CA THR A 153 0.77 4.90 14.15
C THR A 153 -0.38 5.80 13.71
N ILE A 154 -0.07 7.07 13.48
CA ILE A 154 -1.01 8.04 12.92
C ILE A 154 -0.66 8.24 11.44
N ALA A 155 -1.58 7.87 10.56
CA ALA A 155 -1.47 8.06 9.12
C ALA A 155 -2.39 9.19 8.65
N LEU A 156 -1.98 9.89 7.59
CA LEU A 156 -2.76 11.00 7.00
C LEU A 156 -3.29 10.64 5.60
N ASP A 157 -4.49 11.12 5.26
CA ASP A 157 -4.92 11.30 3.86
C ASP A 157 -5.21 12.79 3.69
N GLY A 158 -4.16 13.53 3.33
CA GLY A 158 -4.18 14.99 3.19
C GLY A 158 -4.32 15.49 1.75
N GLY A 159 -4.23 14.61 0.75
CA GLY A 159 -4.27 14.99 -0.68
C GLY A 159 -3.34 16.16 -1.02
N ALA A 160 -3.87 17.19 -1.67
CA ALA A 160 -3.12 18.40 -2.02
C ALA A 160 -2.63 19.20 -0.79
N ALA A 161 -3.24 19.03 0.39
CA ALA A 161 -2.80 19.61 1.66
C ALA A 161 -1.90 18.66 2.48
N ALA A 162 -1.36 17.59 1.90
CA ALA A 162 -0.54 16.62 2.64
C ALA A 162 0.69 17.24 3.31
N ILE A 163 1.37 18.20 2.67
CA ILE A 163 2.54 18.88 3.26
C ILE A 163 2.16 19.67 4.54
N PRO A 164 1.20 20.61 4.51
CA PRO A 164 0.81 21.30 5.74
C PRO A 164 0.21 20.35 6.79
N ALA A 165 -0.52 19.31 6.38
CA ALA A 165 -1.04 18.29 7.31
C ALA A 165 0.10 17.52 7.99
N ALA A 166 1.14 17.14 7.24
CA ALA A 166 2.32 16.47 7.77
C ALA A 166 3.09 17.36 8.75
N ALA A 167 3.24 18.64 8.43
CA ALA A 167 3.87 19.61 9.33
C ALA A 167 3.08 19.79 10.64
N MET A 168 1.74 19.83 10.58
CA MET A 168 0.90 19.88 11.79
C MET A 168 1.05 18.62 12.64
N LEU A 169 1.04 17.45 12.02
CA LEU A 169 1.24 16.18 12.73
C LEU A 169 2.62 16.09 13.37
N ALA A 170 3.67 16.46 12.62
CA ALA A 170 5.03 16.52 13.14
C ALA A 170 5.12 17.46 14.35
N ALA A 171 4.59 18.69 14.23
CA ALA A 171 4.58 19.67 15.32
C ALA A 171 3.83 19.15 16.56
N ARG A 172 2.70 18.48 16.36
CA ARG A 172 1.91 17.86 17.43
C ARG A 172 2.69 16.77 18.17
N MET A 173 3.49 15.98 17.45
CA MET A 173 4.21 14.81 17.99
C MET A 173 5.59 15.15 18.54
N SER A 174 6.26 16.17 18.02
CA SER A 174 7.64 16.51 18.40
C SER A 174 7.82 16.89 19.87
N ASP A 175 6.77 17.38 20.52
CA ASP A 175 6.79 17.78 21.94
C ASP A 175 6.30 16.66 22.90
N GLU A 176 5.96 15.47 22.39
CA GLU A 176 5.51 14.34 23.22
C GLU A 176 6.65 13.48 23.77
N ASP A 177 6.46 12.97 24.98
CA ASP A 177 7.31 11.91 25.53
C ASP A 177 7.22 10.66 24.63
N GLY A 178 8.37 10.18 24.15
CA GLY A 178 8.44 9.02 23.26
C GLY A 178 8.32 9.34 21.76
N ALA A 179 8.44 10.61 21.35
CA ALA A 179 8.43 11.01 19.93
C ALA A 179 9.43 10.23 19.05
N ASN A 180 10.56 9.80 19.61
CA ASN A 180 11.58 8.97 18.95
C ASN A 180 11.14 7.51 18.70
N GLU A 181 10.10 7.04 19.38
CA GLU A 181 9.50 5.71 19.19
C GLU A 181 8.30 5.78 18.24
N ALA A 182 7.82 6.97 17.89
CA ALA A 182 6.68 7.16 17.03
C ALA A 182 7.01 6.85 15.56
N ALA A 183 6.05 6.24 14.87
CA ALA A 183 6.16 5.82 13.47
C ALA A 183 5.06 6.42 12.59
N PRO A 184 4.95 7.77 12.47
CA PRO A 184 3.90 8.41 11.69
C PRO A 184 3.97 8.04 10.20
N ALA A 185 2.82 8.01 9.53
CA ALA A 185 2.72 7.81 8.10
C ALA A 185 2.14 9.07 7.43
N PHE A 186 3.02 9.98 7.02
CA PHE A 186 2.63 11.30 6.51
C PHE A 186 1.95 11.24 5.13
N ASN A 187 2.16 10.16 4.38
CA ASN A 187 1.47 9.81 3.13
C ASN A 187 1.39 10.94 2.09
N ILE A 188 2.50 11.66 1.88
CA ILE A 188 2.57 12.73 0.89
C ILE A 188 2.66 12.09 -0.50
N ASP A 189 1.63 12.31 -1.34
CA ASP A 189 1.55 11.73 -2.70
C ASP A 189 1.02 12.74 -3.73
N PRO A 190 1.84 13.69 -4.22
CA PRO A 190 1.39 14.62 -5.27
C PRO A 190 1.03 13.93 -6.59
N ILE A 191 1.69 12.82 -6.96
CA ILE A 191 1.37 12.07 -8.19
C ILE A 191 -0.01 11.41 -8.06
N GLY A 192 -0.27 10.69 -6.96
CA GLY A 192 -1.58 10.09 -6.69
C GLY A 192 -2.68 11.14 -6.53
N THR A 193 -2.37 12.28 -5.90
CA THR A 193 -3.30 13.43 -5.81
C THR A 193 -3.67 13.95 -7.20
N LEU A 194 -2.68 14.14 -8.08
CA LEU A 194 -2.91 14.57 -9.46
C LEU A 194 -3.75 13.53 -10.24
N ALA A 195 -3.46 12.24 -10.07
CA ALA A 195 -4.20 11.16 -10.71
C ALA A 195 -5.67 11.10 -10.24
N SER A 196 -5.93 11.32 -8.96
CA SER A 196 -7.28 11.28 -8.37
C SER A 196 -8.10 12.53 -8.68
N THR A 197 -7.49 13.72 -8.62
CA THR A 197 -8.21 15.00 -8.65
C THR A 197 -8.09 15.76 -9.98
N GLY A 198 -7.11 15.39 -10.81
CA GLY A 198 -6.82 16.06 -12.08
C GLY A 198 -6.11 17.42 -11.94
N SER A 199 -5.69 17.83 -10.73
CA SER A 199 -4.99 19.11 -10.52
C SER A 199 -4.07 19.10 -9.29
N LEU A 200 -3.11 20.03 -9.26
CA LEU A 200 -2.28 20.32 -8.10
C LEU A 200 -2.25 21.84 -7.85
N PRO A 201 -2.00 22.30 -6.61
CA PRO A 201 -1.86 23.74 -6.31
C PRO A 201 -0.64 24.40 -6.95
N CYS A 202 0.35 23.61 -7.38
CA CYS A 202 1.58 24.06 -8.03
C CYS A 202 1.96 23.14 -9.20
N SER A 203 3.08 23.42 -9.87
CA SER A 203 3.58 22.57 -10.95
C SER A 203 3.97 21.18 -10.42
N THR A 204 3.93 20.15 -11.26
CA THR A 204 4.33 18.79 -10.86
C THR A 204 5.78 18.72 -10.41
N ASP A 205 6.68 19.47 -11.07
CA ASP A 205 8.11 19.52 -10.70
C ASP A 205 8.31 20.20 -9.33
N ASP A 206 7.56 21.26 -9.05
CA ASP A 206 7.61 21.92 -7.74
C ASP A 206 7.02 21.04 -6.65
N ALA A 207 5.91 20.34 -6.94
CA ALA A 207 5.29 19.42 -5.99
C ALA A 207 6.25 18.28 -5.61
N LEU A 208 6.92 17.65 -6.60
CA LEU A 208 7.92 16.61 -6.36
C LEU A 208 9.11 17.12 -5.53
N ARG A 209 9.62 18.31 -5.86
CA ARG A 209 10.72 18.94 -5.11
C ARG A 209 10.33 19.25 -3.67
N GLN A 210 9.14 19.81 -3.47
CA GLN A 210 8.63 20.12 -2.13
C GLN A 210 8.42 18.86 -1.31
N THR A 211 7.82 17.81 -1.91
CA THR A 211 7.67 16.49 -1.28
C THR A 211 9.02 15.91 -0.87
N ALA A 212 10.01 15.91 -1.76
CA ALA A 212 11.32 15.36 -1.42
C ALA A 212 12.02 16.10 -0.27
N ASN A 213 11.97 17.44 -0.29
CA ASN A 213 12.58 18.26 0.77
C ASN A 213 11.92 18.01 2.13
N ILE A 214 10.59 18.09 2.21
CA ILE A 214 9.90 17.88 3.49
C ILE A 214 10.02 16.43 3.96
N SER A 215 10.05 15.45 3.04
CA SER A 215 10.25 14.05 3.39
C SER A 215 11.60 13.82 4.07
N ALA A 216 12.68 14.45 3.61
CA ALA A 216 13.99 14.35 4.26
C ALA A 216 13.93 14.87 5.71
N GLU A 217 13.33 16.06 5.92
CA GLU A 217 13.18 16.65 7.25
C GLU A 217 12.31 15.78 8.17
N LEU A 218 11.19 15.23 7.66
CA LEU A 218 10.28 14.39 8.44
C LEU A 218 10.92 13.06 8.86
N ILE A 219 11.73 12.44 8.00
CA ILE A 219 12.42 11.18 8.32
C ILE A 219 13.57 11.41 9.31
N ASP A 220 14.25 12.56 9.24
CA ASP A 220 15.25 12.92 10.25
C ASP A 220 14.61 13.11 11.63
N LEU A 221 13.39 13.67 11.69
CA LEU A 221 12.62 13.84 12.93
C LEU A 221 12.00 12.53 13.43
N PHE A 222 11.50 11.71 12.52
CA PHE A 222 10.82 10.45 12.82
C PHE A 222 11.44 9.30 12.01
N PRO A 223 12.58 8.74 12.45
CA PRO A 223 13.31 7.72 11.68
C PRO A 223 12.53 6.41 11.47
N MET A 224 11.51 6.15 12.30
CA MET A 224 10.61 4.98 12.17
C MET A 224 9.36 5.27 11.34
N GLY A 225 9.16 6.52 10.92
CA GLY A 225 8.01 6.93 10.12
C GLY A 225 8.20 6.70 8.62
N THR A 226 7.14 6.98 7.87
CA THR A 226 7.14 7.05 6.41
C THR A 226 6.62 8.40 5.96
N ALA A 227 7.27 9.00 4.97
CA ALA A 227 6.92 10.33 4.49
C ALA A 227 6.00 10.28 3.25
N ILE A 228 6.26 9.34 2.34
CA ILE A 228 5.58 9.23 1.05
C ILE A 228 4.73 7.96 1.03
N SER A 229 3.50 8.10 0.51
CA SER A 229 2.66 6.95 0.15
C SER A 229 2.57 6.87 -1.36
N VAL A 230 2.98 5.76 -1.95
CA VAL A 230 2.81 5.52 -3.39
C VAL A 230 1.47 4.84 -3.58
N ASN A 231 0.43 5.59 -3.96
CA ASN A 231 -0.94 5.08 -3.92
C ASN A 231 -1.45 4.57 -5.28
N GLY A 232 -1.83 3.29 -5.31
CA GLY A 232 -2.40 2.59 -6.46
C GLY A 232 -3.92 2.75 -6.60
N ALA A 233 -4.61 3.08 -5.51
CA ALA A 233 -6.07 3.14 -5.47
C ALA A 233 -6.70 4.09 -6.50
N PRO A 234 -6.15 5.30 -6.78
CA PRO A 234 -6.71 6.17 -7.82
C PRO A 234 -6.78 5.51 -9.20
N TYR A 235 -5.79 4.68 -9.54
CA TYR A 235 -5.75 3.98 -10.83
C TYR A 235 -6.69 2.77 -10.83
N TYR A 236 -6.61 1.94 -9.79
CA TYR A 236 -7.42 0.73 -9.68
C TYR A 236 -8.92 1.04 -9.64
N ASN A 237 -9.33 2.01 -8.82
CA ASN A 237 -10.73 2.43 -8.72
C ASN A 237 -11.22 3.12 -10.01
N ALA A 238 -10.31 3.65 -10.84
CA ALA A 238 -10.63 4.16 -12.18
C ALA A 238 -10.72 3.06 -13.25
N GLY A 239 -10.52 1.78 -12.89
CA GLY A 239 -10.64 0.63 -13.78
C GLY A 239 -9.32 0.13 -14.36
N ALA A 240 -8.17 0.52 -13.79
CA ALA A 240 -6.89 -0.06 -14.15
C ALA A 240 -6.87 -1.57 -13.85
N THR A 241 -6.22 -2.34 -14.72
CA THR A 241 -5.92 -3.75 -14.45
C THR A 241 -4.84 -3.88 -13.37
N ASP A 242 -4.66 -5.09 -12.81
CA ASP A 242 -3.61 -5.34 -11.82
C ASP A 242 -2.21 -5.01 -12.36
N GLY A 243 -1.94 -5.36 -13.63
CA GLY A 243 -0.68 -5.02 -14.29
C GLY A 243 -0.50 -3.51 -14.51
N GLN A 244 -1.57 -2.78 -14.82
CA GLN A 244 -1.53 -1.32 -14.98
C GLN A 244 -1.31 -0.59 -13.65
N GLU A 245 -2.00 -0.99 -12.58
CA GLU A 245 -1.78 -0.43 -11.25
C GLU A 245 -0.33 -0.64 -10.81
N LEU A 246 0.21 -1.85 -10.98
CA LEU A 246 1.62 -2.14 -10.68
C LEU A 246 2.57 -1.24 -11.48
N ALA A 247 2.30 -1.01 -12.77
CA ALA A 247 3.12 -0.12 -13.58
C ALA A 247 3.09 1.32 -13.05
N CYS A 248 1.92 1.84 -12.69
CA CYS A 248 1.75 3.18 -12.11
C CYS A 248 2.46 3.31 -10.75
N LEU A 249 2.30 2.31 -9.87
CA LEU A 249 2.98 2.25 -8.58
C LEU A 249 4.50 2.28 -8.74
N LEU A 250 5.06 1.41 -9.57
CA LEU A 250 6.51 1.34 -9.77
C LEU A 250 7.06 2.60 -10.43
N ALA A 251 6.36 3.17 -11.42
CA ALA A 251 6.79 4.41 -12.07
C ALA A 251 6.79 5.60 -11.09
N SER A 252 5.75 5.72 -10.26
CA SER A 252 5.65 6.76 -9.24
C SER A 252 6.70 6.57 -8.15
N GLY A 253 6.91 5.33 -7.68
CA GLY A 253 7.96 4.99 -6.73
C GLY A 253 9.36 5.33 -7.23
N VAL A 254 9.68 5.05 -8.50
CA VAL A 254 10.96 5.46 -9.11
C VAL A 254 11.09 6.99 -9.19
N ALA A 255 10.00 7.70 -9.47
CA ALA A 255 10.01 9.16 -9.51
C ALA A 255 10.33 9.75 -8.12
N TYR A 256 9.68 9.24 -7.08
CA TYR A 256 9.94 9.63 -5.70
C TYR A 256 11.34 9.23 -5.23
N LEU A 257 11.79 8.01 -5.53
CA LEU A 257 13.13 7.55 -5.17
C LEU A 257 14.19 8.51 -5.72
N ARG A 258 14.08 8.90 -7.00
CA ARG A 258 14.98 9.88 -7.62
C ARG A 258 14.92 11.23 -6.94
N ALA A 259 13.71 11.77 -6.76
CA ALA A 259 13.52 13.08 -6.14
C ALA A 259 14.10 13.13 -4.71
N LEU A 260 13.93 12.05 -3.95
CA LEU A 260 14.51 11.88 -2.62
C LEU A 260 16.03 11.77 -2.65
N THR A 261 16.61 10.97 -3.56
CA THR A 261 18.08 10.88 -3.66
C THR A 261 18.73 12.17 -4.16
N ASP A 262 18.01 12.98 -4.95
CA ASP A 262 18.48 14.29 -5.41
C ASP A 262 18.63 15.30 -4.27
N THR A 263 18.00 15.08 -3.10
CA THR A 263 18.24 15.89 -1.90
C THR A 263 19.54 15.52 -1.18
N GLY A 264 20.20 14.44 -1.60
CA GLY A 264 21.39 13.87 -0.96
C GLY A 264 21.08 12.71 0.00
N MET A 265 19.82 12.30 0.12
CA MET A 265 19.43 11.15 0.95
C MET A 265 19.98 9.84 0.37
N ALA A 266 20.47 8.95 1.23
CA ALA A 266 20.94 7.63 0.82
C ALA A 266 19.79 6.80 0.22
N VAL A 267 20.09 5.92 -0.74
CA VAL A 267 19.07 5.13 -1.45
C VAL A 267 18.25 4.26 -0.49
N ASP A 268 18.89 3.63 0.49
CA ASP A 268 18.19 2.79 1.48
C ASP A 268 17.25 3.62 2.37
N GLN A 269 17.68 4.80 2.81
CA GLN A 269 16.86 5.74 3.58
C GLN A 269 15.69 6.27 2.73
N ALA A 270 15.94 6.58 1.46
CA ALA A 270 14.91 7.00 0.52
C ALA A 270 13.87 5.91 0.28
N ALA A 271 14.30 4.65 0.17
CA ALA A 271 13.40 3.51 0.06
C ALA A 271 12.55 3.32 1.32
N GLY A 272 13.16 3.41 2.51
CA GLY A 272 12.49 3.30 3.80
C GLY A 272 11.51 4.45 4.08
N ALA A 273 11.71 5.62 3.47
CA ALA A 273 10.79 6.76 3.58
C ALA A 273 9.45 6.57 2.85
N MET A 274 9.31 5.50 2.05
CA MET A 274 8.14 5.23 1.22
C MET A 274 7.36 4.00 1.70
N ALA A 275 6.03 4.08 1.63
CA ALA A 275 5.14 2.94 1.71
C ALA A 275 4.30 2.83 0.43
N PHE A 276 4.05 1.62 -0.06
CA PHE A 276 3.16 1.38 -1.20
C PHE A 276 1.76 1.08 -0.71
N ASN A 277 0.75 1.77 -1.24
CA ASN A 277 -0.65 1.48 -0.95
C ASN A 277 -1.29 0.79 -2.17
N VAL A 278 -1.64 -0.48 -2.01
CA VAL A 278 -2.13 -1.35 -3.10
C VAL A 278 -3.61 -1.64 -2.92
N ALA A 279 -4.40 -1.38 -3.95
CA ALA A 279 -5.82 -1.72 -3.94
C ALA A 279 -6.01 -3.23 -4.15
N ILE A 280 -6.87 -3.88 -3.36
CA ILE A 280 -7.16 -5.31 -3.47
C ILE A 280 -8.62 -5.48 -3.88
N GLY A 281 -8.82 -5.97 -5.11
CA GLY A 281 -10.14 -6.29 -5.64
C GLY A 281 -10.68 -7.65 -5.20
N THR A 282 -11.66 -8.14 -5.95
CA THR A 282 -12.38 -9.37 -5.66
C THR A 282 -11.70 -10.64 -6.22
N ASP A 283 -10.75 -10.50 -7.15
CA ASP A 283 -9.95 -11.64 -7.61
C ASP A 283 -8.87 -11.99 -6.58
N PHE A 284 -9.18 -13.01 -5.79
CA PHE A 284 -8.33 -13.49 -4.70
C PHE A 284 -6.91 -13.87 -5.15
N PHE A 285 -6.78 -14.60 -6.26
CA PHE A 285 -5.47 -15.07 -6.71
C PHE A 285 -4.67 -13.96 -7.38
N ALA A 286 -5.33 -13.09 -8.15
CA ALA A 286 -4.67 -11.94 -8.75
C ALA A 286 -4.19 -10.94 -7.68
N GLY A 287 -4.98 -10.70 -6.62
CA GLY A 287 -4.56 -9.89 -5.48
C GLY A 287 -3.30 -10.43 -4.79
N ILE A 288 -3.24 -11.74 -4.54
CA ILE A 288 -2.03 -12.39 -3.99
C ILE A 288 -0.84 -12.24 -4.94
N ALA A 289 -1.04 -12.51 -6.23
CA ALA A 289 0.00 -12.41 -7.23
C ALA A 289 0.53 -10.97 -7.35
N LYS A 290 -0.35 -9.97 -7.32
CA LYS A 290 -0.03 -8.55 -7.38
C LYS A 290 0.89 -8.11 -6.26
N LEU A 291 0.54 -8.42 -5.01
CA LEU A 291 1.37 -8.09 -3.85
C LEU A 291 2.77 -8.75 -3.92
N ARG A 292 2.83 -10.00 -4.37
CA ARG A 292 4.11 -10.74 -4.53
C ARG A 292 4.95 -10.16 -5.67
N ALA A 293 4.31 -9.81 -6.79
CA ALA A 293 4.96 -9.23 -7.95
C ALA A 293 5.51 -7.83 -7.64
N LEU A 294 4.76 -7.00 -6.91
CA LEU A 294 5.23 -5.68 -6.47
C LEU A 294 6.53 -5.77 -5.67
N ARG A 295 6.58 -6.66 -4.67
CA ARG A 295 7.79 -6.89 -3.87
C ARG A 295 8.98 -7.26 -4.76
N LEU A 296 8.82 -8.27 -5.62
CA LEU A 296 9.91 -8.70 -6.51
C LEU A 296 10.39 -7.57 -7.43
N MET A 297 9.47 -6.86 -8.08
CA MET A 297 9.81 -5.82 -9.04
C MET A 297 10.48 -4.63 -8.36
N TRP A 298 9.97 -4.21 -7.20
CA TRP A 298 10.57 -3.14 -6.42
C TRP A 298 11.95 -3.51 -5.89
N THR A 299 12.15 -4.73 -5.38
CA THR A 299 13.48 -5.23 -4.99
C THR A 299 14.47 -5.17 -6.17
N ARG A 300 14.04 -5.54 -7.39
CA ARG A 300 14.89 -5.43 -8.59
C ARG A 300 15.24 -3.97 -8.91
N ILE A 301 14.29 -3.05 -8.76
CA ILE A 301 14.51 -1.61 -8.95
C ILE A 301 15.50 -1.06 -7.91
N LEU A 302 15.32 -1.41 -6.64
CA LEU A 302 16.20 -0.99 -5.55
C LEU A 302 17.62 -1.51 -5.75
N ALA A 303 17.78 -2.79 -6.08
CA ALA A 303 19.09 -3.38 -6.39
C ALA A 303 19.76 -2.69 -7.59
N ALA A 304 18.99 -2.38 -8.65
CA ALA A 304 19.51 -1.64 -9.80
C ALA A 304 19.85 -0.17 -9.46
N SER A 305 19.23 0.38 -8.42
CA SER A 305 19.49 1.74 -7.91
C SER A 305 20.63 1.79 -6.89
N GLY A 306 21.20 0.63 -6.51
CA GLY A 306 22.32 0.53 -5.57
C GLY A 306 21.92 0.44 -4.09
N ALA A 307 20.67 0.09 -3.78
CA ALA A 307 20.26 -0.22 -2.42
C ALA A 307 20.89 -1.55 -1.95
N GLU A 308 21.32 -1.60 -0.69
CA GLU A 308 21.93 -2.79 -0.09
C GLU A 308 21.00 -3.46 0.93
N ASP A 309 20.19 -2.69 1.64
CA ASP A 309 19.36 -3.16 2.77
C ASP A 309 18.00 -2.44 2.83
N ALA A 310 17.34 -2.36 1.68
CA ALA A 310 16.04 -1.71 1.56
C ALA A 310 14.90 -2.73 1.58
N SER A 311 14.03 -2.59 2.57
CA SER A 311 12.76 -3.31 2.66
C SER A 311 11.63 -2.54 1.96
N ILE A 312 10.52 -3.22 1.70
CA ILE A 312 9.32 -2.61 1.11
C ILE A 312 8.17 -2.66 2.10
N SER A 313 7.65 -1.50 2.46
CA SER A 313 6.40 -1.38 3.22
C SER A 313 5.21 -1.38 2.27
N ILE A 314 4.25 -2.28 2.50
CA ILE A 314 3.02 -2.37 1.71
C ILE A 314 1.80 -2.29 2.62
N ASN A 315 0.96 -1.30 2.38
CA ASN A 315 -0.41 -1.23 2.86
C ASN A 315 -1.34 -1.83 1.79
N ALA A 316 -2.34 -2.60 2.22
CA ALA A 316 -3.36 -3.15 1.34
C ALA A 316 -4.73 -2.58 1.72
N VAL A 317 -5.45 -2.02 0.75
CA VAL A 317 -6.79 -1.45 0.96
C VAL A 317 -7.77 -2.18 0.07
N SER A 318 -8.91 -2.61 0.62
CA SER A 318 -9.98 -3.19 -0.20
C SER A 318 -10.47 -2.17 -1.22
N ALA A 319 -10.52 -2.56 -2.50
CA ALA A 319 -11.00 -1.67 -3.55
C ALA A 319 -12.42 -1.18 -3.25
N GLU A 320 -12.68 0.09 -3.56
CA GLU A 320 -13.99 0.68 -3.35
C GLU A 320 -14.99 0.05 -4.34
N MET A 321 -16.17 -0.33 -3.86
CA MET A 321 -17.24 -0.72 -4.78
C MET A 321 -17.79 0.55 -5.43
N ALA A 322 -17.56 0.68 -6.75
CA ALA A 322 -18.20 1.68 -7.60
C ALA A 322 -19.72 1.46 -7.72
#